data_AF-A0A0J1FJG5-F1
#
_entry.id   AF-A0A0J1FJG5-F1
#
_cell.length_a   1.000
_cell.length_b   1.000
_cell.length_c   1.000
_cell.angle_alpha   90.00
_cell.angle_beta   90.00
_cell.angle_gamma   90.00
#
_symmetry.space_group_name_H-M   'P 1'
#
loop_
_entity.id
_entity.type
_entity.pdbx_description
1 polymer ?
#
loop_
_entity_poly.entity_id
_entity_poly.type
_entity_poly.pdbx_seq_one_letter_code
_entity_poly.pdbx_strand_id
1 'polypeptide(L)' 'MKGYCAAVTTEDITKQDYILTPGRYVGIKEQEDDGEPFEEKMARRTGELSEMFKRSHELEDEIRKRLGAIGYDIR' A
#
# COMPACT_ATOMS: atom_id res chain seq x y z
N MET A 1 -10.24 22.62 -1.08
CA MET A 1 -9.76 22.21 -2.43
C MET A 1 -8.26 21.90 -2.45
N LYS A 2 -7.65 21.48 -1.32
CA LYS A 2 -6.26 20.98 -1.31
C LYS A 2 -6.25 19.57 -1.93
N GLY A 3 -5.28 19.25 -2.78
CA GLY A 3 -5.18 17.93 -3.41
C GLY A 3 -5.90 17.75 -4.75
N TYR A 4 -6.58 18.78 -5.29
CA TYR A 4 -7.28 18.71 -6.59
C TYR A 4 -6.76 19.71 -7.62
N CYS A 5 -6.52 20.96 -7.23
CA CYS A 5 -5.96 21.98 -8.10
C CYS A 5 -5.10 22.96 -7.29
N ALA A 6 -4.10 23.56 -7.93
CA ALA A 6 -3.28 24.61 -7.34
C ALA A 6 -3.13 25.78 -8.32
N ALA A 7 -3.31 27.00 -7.81
CA ALA A 7 -2.94 28.22 -8.49
C ALA A 7 -1.58 28.67 -7.93
N VAL A 8 -0.57 28.78 -8.79
CA VAL A 8 0.82 29.08 -8.42
C VAL A 8 1.37 30.17 -9.33
N THR A 9 2.30 30.99 -8.84
CA THR A 9 2.89 32.07 -9.64
C THR A 9 3.95 31.53 -10.60
N THR A 10 4.31 32.32 -11.60
CA THR A 10 5.43 32.01 -12.50
C THR A 10 6.78 31.95 -11.77
N GLU A 11 6.98 32.70 -10.68
CA GLU A 11 8.18 32.53 -9.86
C GLU A 11 8.24 31.15 -9.21
N ASP A 12 7.11 30.62 -8.72
CA ASP A 12 7.07 29.30 -8.09
C ASP A 12 7.28 28.16 -9.08
N ILE A 13 6.80 28.32 -10.32
CA ILE A 13 7.11 27.42 -11.44
C ILE A 13 8.61 27.46 -11.76
N THR A 14 9.21 28.65 -11.74
CA THR A 14 10.64 28.83 -12.00
C THR A 14 11.50 28.11 -10.97
N LYS A 15 11.14 28.16 -9.68
CA LYS A 15 11.83 27.44 -8.59
C LYS A 15 11.78 25.91 -8.73
N GLN A 16 10.86 25.39 -9.52
CA GLN A 16 10.66 23.96 -9.77
C GLN A 16 11.20 23.54 -11.15
N ASP A 17 12.08 24.34 -11.77
CA ASP A 17 12.66 24.13 -13.10
C ASP A 17 11.59 23.99 -14.20
N TYR A 18 10.47 24.70 -14.06
CA TYR A 18 9.32 24.65 -14.98
C TYR A 18 8.66 23.27 -15.09
N ILE A 19 8.93 22.34 -14.16
CA ILE A 19 8.29 21.02 -14.12
C ILE A 19 6.85 21.19 -13.64
N LEU A 20 5.87 20.96 -14.50
CA LEU A 20 4.44 21.17 -14.21
C LEU A 20 3.71 19.94 -13.66
N THR A 21 4.43 18.93 -13.17
CA THR A 21 3.83 17.71 -12.62
C THR A 21 2.90 18.08 -11.45
N PRO A 22 1.60 17.74 -11.50
CA PRO A 22 0.62 18.18 -10.50
C PRO A 22 1.04 17.91 -9.05
N GLY A 23 1.70 16.77 -8.79
CA GLY A 23 2.20 16.41 -7.46
C GLY A 23 3.16 17.43 -6.83
N ARG A 24 3.81 18.29 -7.61
CA ARG A 24 4.69 19.37 -7.11
C ARG A 24 3.93 20.60 -6.58
N TYR A 25 2.67 20.78 -6.97
CA TYR A 25 1.90 22.00 -6.68
C TYR A 25 0.59 21.73 -5.96
N VAL A 26 -0.05 20.60 -6.26
CA VAL A 26 -1.43 20.32 -5.84
C VAL A 26 -1.54 19.97 -4.35
N GLY A 27 -0.40 19.74 -3.67
CA GLY A 27 -0.33 19.31 -2.28
C GLY A 27 -0.97 17.94 -2.08
N ILE A 28 -0.49 17.18 -1.11
CA ILE A 28 -1.18 15.94 -0.72
C ILE A 28 -2.27 16.37 0.26
N LYS A 29 -3.48 15.81 0.16
CA LYS A 29 -4.46 15.97 1.24
C LYS A 29 -3.77 15.51 2.52
N GLU A 30 -3.84 16.32 3.58
CA GLU A 30 -3.34 15.89 4.89
C GLU A 30 -3.96 14.54 5.19
N GLN A 31 -3.09 13.53 5.30
CA GLN A 31 -3.50 12.23 5.76
C GLN A 31 -3.85 12.43 7.24
N GLU A 32 -5.03 11.97 7.66
CA GLU A 32 -5.33 11.92 9.09
C GLU A 32 -4.22 11.11 9.75
N ASP A 33 -3.50 11.76 10.66
CA ASP A 33 -2.50 11.11 11.49
C ASP A 33 -3.25 10.15 12.42
N ASP A 34 -2.98 8.86 12.28
CA ASP A 34 -3.56 7.84 13.15
C ASP A 34 -2.88 7.78 14.51
N GLY A 35 -1.87 8.64 14.75
CA GLY A 35 -1.13 8.75 16.00
C GLY A 35 -0.18 7.58 16.24
N GLU A 36 -0.07 6.65 15.29
CA GLU A 36 0.79 5.46 15.35
C GLU A 36 2.14 5.77 14.67
N PRO A 37 3.29 5.62 15.37
CA PRO A 37 4.60 5.75 14.74
C PRO A 37 4.74 4.81 13.54
N PHE A 38 5.34 5.29 12.45
CA PHE A 38 5.48 4.52 11.21
C PHE A 38 6.10 3.13 11.43
N GLU A 39 7.16 3.05 12.24
CA GLU A 39 7.84 1.80 12.55
C GLU A 39 6.93 0.81 13.30
N GLU A 40 6.14 1.29 14.26
CA GLU A 40 5.19 0.46 15.02
C GLU A 40 4.07 -0.07 14.11
N LYS A 41 3.52 0.82 13.28
CA LYS A 41 2.51 0.49 12.26
C LYS A 41 3.00 -0.56 11.28
N MET A 42 4.24 -0.41 10.80
CA MET A 42 4.83 -1.35 9.85
C MET A 42 5.14 -2.70 10.51
N ALA A 43 5.70 -2.71 11.71
CA ALA A 43 5.95 -3.94 12.46
C ALA A 43 4.66 -4.73 12.69
N ARG A 44 3.59 -4.06 13.12
CA ARG A 44 2.28 -4.68 13.32
C ARG A 44 1.69 -5.22 12.02
N ARG A 45 1.63 -4.40 10.97
CA ARG A 45 1.03 -4.80 9.68
C ARG A 45 1.78 -5.94 9.00
N THR A 46 3.11 -5.92 9.05
CA THR A 46 3.92 -7.00 8.49
C THR A 46 3.81 -8.29 9.32
N GLY A 47 3.66 -8.18 10.64
CA GLY A 47 3.32 -9.30 11.51
C GLY A 47 1.97 -9.93 11.15
N GLU A 48 0.91 -9.12 11.06
CA GLU A 48 -0.43 -9.57 10.64
C GLU A 48 -0.39 -10.25 9.26
N LEU A 49 0.31 -9.63 8.30
CA LEU A 49 0.47 -10.19 6.96
C LEU A 49 1.21 -11.54 6.95
N SER A 50 2.24 -11.69 7.80
CA SER A 50 2.97 -12.94 7.96
C SER A 50 2.07 -14.08 8.46
N GLU A 51 1.20 -13.80 9.44
CA GLU A 51 0.23 -14.78 9.92
C GLU A 51 -0.80 -15.16 8.85
N MET A 52 -1.23 -14.20 8.03
CA MET A 52 -2.11 -14.49 6.88
C MET A 52 -1.44 -15.42 5.87
N PHE A 53 -0.14 -15.23 5.58
CA PHE A 53 0.60 -16.14 4.70
C PHE A 53 0.73 -17.55 5.27
N LYS A 54 1.03 -17.68 6.57
CA LYS A 54 1.06 -19.00 7.24
C LYS A 54 -0.29 -19.70 7.08
N ARG A 55 -1.39 -18.98 7.37
CA ARG A 55 -2.74 -19.54 7.24
C ARG A 55 -3.08 -19.91 5.80
N SER A 56 -2.65 -19.10 4.83
CA SER A 56 -2.82 -19.40 3.42
C SER A 56 -2.15 -20.72 3.05
N HIS A 57 -0.89 -20.93 3.47
CA HIS A 57 -0.16 -22.16 3.18
C HIS A 57 -0.79 -23.39 3.85
N GLU A 58 -1.23 -23.27 5.11
CA GLU A 58 -1.96 -24.36 5.78
C GLU A 58 -3.21 -24.78 5.00
N LEU A 59 -4.00 -23.81 4.55
CA LEU A 59 -5.21 -24.06 3.76
C LEU A 59 -4.88 -24.66 2.40
N GLU A 60 -3.83 -24.17 1.75
CA GLU A 60 -3.34 -24.68 0.47
C GLU A 60 -2.94 -26.16 0.59
N ASP A 61 -2.20 -26.52 1.63
CA ASP A 61 -1.81 -27.90 1.91
C ASP A 61 -3.01 -28.79 2.25
N GLU A 62 -3.98 -28.27 2.99
CA GLU A 62 -5.22 -28.98 3.28
C GLU A 62 -6.03 -29.26 1.99
N ILE A 63 -6.12 -28.27 1.10
CA ILE A 63 -6.78 -28.42 -0.20
C ILE A 63 -6.08 -29.50 -1.03
N ARG A 64 -4.74 -29.43 -1.15
CA ARG A 64 -3.94 -30.45 -1.86
C ARG A 64 -4.20 -31.85 -1.31
N LYS A 65 -4.15 -32.01 0.01
CA LYS A 65 -4.38 -33.30 0.67
C LYS A 65 -5.77 -33.84 0.38
N ARG A 66 -6.81 -32.99 0.47
CA ARG A 66 -8.19 -33.39 0.21
C ARG A 66 -8.41 -33.79 -1.26
N LEU A 67 -7.83 -33.06 -2.20
CA LEU A 67 -7.92 -33.36 -3.62
C LEU A 67 -7.12 -34.62 -4.01
N GLY A 68 -5.93 -34.80 -3.46
CA GLY A 68 -5.16 -36.04 -3.64
C GLY A 68 -5.90 -37.28 -3.13
N ALA A 69 -6.61 -37.16 -2.00
CA ALA A 69 -7.41 -38.26 -1.46
C ALA A 69 -8.57 -38.73 -2.38
N ILE A 70 -9.01 -37.87 -3.32
CA ILE A 70 -10.03 -38.21 -4.33
C ILE A 70 -9.45 -38.36 -5.74
N GLY A 71 -8.12 -38.46 -5.88
CA GLY A 71 -7.43 -38.75 -7.14
C GLY A 71 -7.15 -37.54 -8.04
N TYR A 72 -7.25 -36.30 -7.51
CA TYR A 72 -6.98 -35.06 -8.25
C TYR A 72 -5.76 -34.31 -7.69
N ASP A 73 -4.57 -34.92 -7.74
CA ASP A 73 -3.34 -34.26 -7.30
C ASP A 73 -3.04 -32.98 -8.11
N ILE A 74 -2.78 -31.88 -7.40
CA ILE A 74 -2.30 -30.62 -7.98
C ILE A 74 -0.78 -30.55 -7.78
N ARG A 75 -0.02 -30.46 -8.88
CA ARG A 75 1.45 -30.32 -8.88
C ARG A 75 1.90 -28.88 -8.72
#